data_AF-A0A2T7SZP7-F1
#
_entry.id   AF-A0A2T7SZP7-F1
#
_cell.length_a   1.000
_cell.length_b   1.000
_cell.length_c   1.000
_cell.angle_alpha   90.00
_cell.angle_beta   90.00
_cell.angle_gamma   90.00
#
_symmetry.space_group_name_H-M   'P 1'
#
loop_
_entity.id
_entity.type
_entity.pdbx_description
1 polymer ?
#
loop_
_entity_poly.entity_id
_entity_poly.type
_entity_poly.pdbx_seq_one_letter_code
_entity_poly.pdbx_strand_id
1 'polypeptide(L)'
;MNKRVCPQPQEWNLLWKKLPDKQQKGVGWNPALPLILGAWHDTPAMLKIARFREHIEWANSHGAIEEIDRYLRDLTEEQWHHVGD
;
A
#
# COMPACT_ATOMS: atom_id res chain seq x y z
N MET A 1 10.83 -4.71 -17.41
CA MET A 1 10.36 -4.99 -16.03
C MET A 1 9.94 -3.67 -15.43
N ASN A 2 8.68 -3.53 -15.03
CA ASN A 2 8.02 -2.24 -14.80
C ASN A 2 8.39 -1.53 -13.48
N LYS A 3 9.48 -1.90 -12.79
CA LYS A 3 10.05 -1.21 -11.60
C LYS A 3 9.03 -0.66 -10.57
N ARG A 4 7.86 -1.30 -10.42
CA ARG A 4 6.77 -0.85 -9.54
C ARG A 4 7.19 -0.98 -8.07
N VAL A 5 6.98 0.08 -7.29
CA VAL A 5 7.32 0.16 -5.85
C VAL A 5 6.07 -0.05 -5.02
N CYS A 6 5.05 0.77 -5.26
CA CYS A 6 3.74 0.75 -4.61
C CYS A 6 2.74 1.47 -5.53
N PRO A 7 1.43 1.39 -5.26
CA PRO A 7 0.46 2.24 -5.94
C PRO A 7 0.72 3.73 -5.63
N GLN A 8 0.25 4.62 -6.51
CA GLN A 8 0.22 6.06 -6.26
C GLN A 8 -0.60 6.38 -5.00
N PRO A 9 -0.38 7.54 -4.34
CA PRO A 9 -0.97 7.84 -3.03
C PRO A 9 -2.48 7.64 -2.92
N GLN A 10 -3.23 8.01 -3.96
CA GLN A 10 -4.69 7.88 -4.00
C GLN A 10 -5.11 6.41 -3.98
N GLU A 11 -4.52 5.58 -4.84
CA GLU A 11 -4.82 4.14 -4.94
C GLU A 11 -4.31 3.37 -3.72
N TRP A 12 -3.16 3.75 -3.17
CA TRP A 12 -2.62 3.11 -1.97
C TRP A 12 -3.52 3.35 -0.75
N ASN A 13 -4.11 4.55 -0.64
CA ASN A 13 -5.11 4.84 0.39
C ASN A 13 -6.39 4.01 0.22
N LEU A 14 -6.87 3.85 -1.02
CA LEU A 14 -8.03 3.01 -1.32
C LEU A 14 -7.77 1.54 -0.97
N LEU A 15 -6.59 1.01 -1.33
CA LEU A 15 -6.16 -0.32 -0.94
C LEU A 15 -6.17 -0.50 0.58
N TRP A 16 -5.57 0.41 1.33
CA TRP A 16 -5.53 0.31 2.79
C TRP A 16 -6.93 0.35 3.42
N LYS A 17 -7.83 1.17 2.88
CA LYS A 17 -9.24 1.22 3.32
C LYS A 17 -9.96 -0.11 3.12
N LYS A 18 -9.61 -0.90 2.10
CA LYS A 18 -10.16 -2.24 1.83
C LYS A 18 -9.69 -3.33 2.78
N LEU A 19 -8.55 -3.15 3.46
CA LEU A 19 -8.03 -4.17 4.37
C LEU A 19 -9.03 -4.45 5.53
N PRO A 20 -9.32 -5.70 5.86
CA PRO A 20 -10.22 -6.02 6.97
C PRO A 20 -9.52 -5.86 8.32
N ASP A 21 -10.30 -5.88 9.40
CA ASP A 21 -9.87 -6.03 10.80
C ASP A 21 -8.77 -5.07 11.26
N LYS A 22 -8.69 -3.89 10.65
CA LYS A 22 -7.74 -2.85 11.04
C LYS A 22 -7.99 -2.42 12.48
N GLN A 23 -6.94 -2.41 13.28
CA GLN A 23 -7.02 -2.04 14.69
C GLN A 23 -6.35 -0.69 14.94
N GLN A 24 -7.03 0.20 15.64
CA GLN A 24 -6.39 1.38 16.20
C GLN A 24 -5.67 0.99 17.49
N LYS A 25 -4.35 1.19 17.55
CA LYS A 25 -3.52 0.93 18.73
C LYS A 25 -2.86 2.23 19.17
N GLY A 26 -3.38 2.81 20.25
CA GLY A 26 -2.96 4.13 20.74
C GLY A 26 -3.18 5.20 19.68
N VAL A 27 -2.11 5.91 19.30
CA VAL A 27 -2.15 6.95 18.26
C VAL A 27 -1.97 6.40 16.83
N GLY A 28 -1.76 5.08 16.67
CA GLY A 28 -1.48 4.44 15.39
C GLY A 28 -2.53 3.43 14.93
N TRP A 29 -2.32 2.89 13.74
CA TRP A 29 -3.12 1.81 13.14
C TRP A 29 -2.27 0.57 12.91
N ASN A 30 -2.92 -0.59 12.93
CA ASN A 30 -2.37 -1.86 12.51
C ASN A 30 -3.31 -2.49 11.46
N PRO A 31 -2.88 -2.66 10.19
CA PRO A 31 -1.57 -2.31 9.67
C PRO A 31 -1.40 -0.79 9.62
N ALA A 32 -0.15 -0.33 9.65
CA ALA A 32 0.17 1.09 9.68
C ALA A 32 -0.42 1.83 8.46
N LEU A 33 -0.61 3.14 8.57
CA LEU A 33 -1.15 3.94 7.46
C LEU A 33 -0.17 3.92 6.26
N PRO A 34 -0.68 4.07 5.02
CA PRO A 34 0.16 4.30 3.85
C PRO A 34 1.09 5.50 4.07
N LEU A 35 2.30 5.45 3.50
CA LEU A 35 3.29 6.54 3.57
C LEU A 35 2.96 7.62 2.54
N ILE A 36 1.79 8.24 2.70
CA ILE A 36 1.23 9.26 1.80
C ILE A 36 1.28 10.65 2.43
N LEU A 37 0.86 11.69 1.69
CA LEU A 37 0.91 13.11 2.10
C LEU A 37 2.36 13.56 2.40
N GLY A 38 2.64 14.19 3.54
CA GLY A 38 4.00 14.66 3.87
C GLY A 38 5.04 13.54 3.83
N ALA A 39 4.67 12.34 4.31
CA ALA A 39 5.58 11.18 4.29
C ALA A 39 5.91 10.68 2.87
N TRP A 40 5.09 11.01 1.86
CA TRP A 40 5.31 10.56 0.49
C TRP A 40 6.64 11.07 -0.07
N HIS A 41 6.93 12.35 0.18
CA HIS A 41 8.12 13.04 -0.36
C HIS A 41 9.39 12.74 0.45
N ASP A 42 9.25 12.50 1.76
CA ASP A 42 10.39 12.31 2.66
C ASP A 42 10.85 10.84 2.77
N THR A 43 10.04 9.90 2.26
CA THR A 43 10.30 8.46 2.41
C THR A 43 10.98 7.88 1.16
N PRO A 44 12.16 7.26 1.29
CA PRO A 44 12.81 6.54 0.19
C PRO A 44 11.97 5.37 -0.34
N ALA A 45 12.13 5.04 -1.63
CA ALA A 45 11.39 3.96 -2.29
C ALA A 45 11.44 2.62 -1.53
N MET A 46 12.58 2.26 -0.94
CA MET A 46 12.74 1.03 -0.15
C MET A 46 11.77 0.94 1.04
N LEU A 47 11.51 2.06 1.73
CA LEU A 47 10.56 2.09 2.83
C LEU A 47 9.11 2.04 2.33
N LYS A 48 8.84 2.63 1.15
CA LYS A 48 7.53 2.48 0.49
C LYS A 48 7.25 1.02 0.12
N ILE A 49 8.23 0.30 -0.43
CA ILE A 49 8.14 -1.14 -0.72
C ILE A 49 7.83 -1.93 0.56
N ALA A 50 8.57 -1.67 1.64
CA ALA A 50 8.37 -2.36 2.91
C ALA A 50 6.94 -2.17 3.45
N ARG A 51 6.46 -0.91 3.52
CA ARG A 51 5.09 -0.62 3.96
C ARG A 51 4.04 -1.23 3.05
N PHE A 52 4.26 -1.21 1.73
CA PHE A 52 3.30 -1.79 0.79
C PHE A 52 3.23 -3.31 0.96
N ARG A 53 4.37 -3.97 1.16
CA ARG A 53 4.44 -5.41 1.46
C ARG A 53 3.72 -5.75 2.77
N GLU A 54 3.87 -4.96 3.83
CA GLU A 54 3.12 -5.14 5.09
C GLU A 54 1.61 -5.17 4.85
N HIS A 55 1.09 -4.32 3.95
CA HIS A 55 -0.34 -4.30 3.63
C HIS A 55 -0.79 -5.54 2.84
N ILE A 56 0.06 -6.06 1.94
CA ILE A 56 -0.21 -7.31 1.21
C ILE A 56 -0.20 -8.49 2.17
N GLU A 57 0.79 -8.56 3.06
CA GLU A 57 0.88 -9.60 4.08
C GLU A 57 -0.31 -9.56 5.03
N TRP A 58 -0.78 -8.36 5.40
CA TRP A 58 -2.01 -8.18 6.17
C TRP A 58 -3.23 -8.72 5.44
N ALA A 59 -3.40 -8.37 4.16
CA ALA A 59 -4.50 -8.89 3.35
C ALA A 59 -4.48 -10.42 3.31
N ASN A 60 -3.30 -11.02 3.15
CA ASN A 60 -3.12 -12.46 3.15
C ASN A 60 -3.47 -13.11 4.49
N SER A 61 -2.99 -12.57 5.62
CA SER A 61 -3.27 -13.16 6.92
C SER A 61 -4.72 -13.01 7.37
N HIS A 62 -5.49 -12.09 6.77
CA HIS A 62 -6.90 -11.84 7.08
C HIS A 62 -7.85 -12.26 5.94
N GLY A 63 -7.40 -13.08 4.99
CA GLY A 63 -8.26 -13.67 3.95
C GLY A 63 -8.77 -12.69 2.89
N ALA A 64 -8.20 -11.48 2.78
CA ALA A 64 -8.56 -10.47 1.79
C ALA A 64 -7.61 -10.42 0.57
N ILE A 65 -6.67 -11.35 0.46
CA ILE A 65 -5.64 -11.32 -0.61
C ILE A 65 -6.24 -11.36 -2.02
N GLU A 66 -7.32 -12.10 -2.24
CA GLU A 66 -7.96 -12.19 -3.56
C GLU A 66 -8.61 -10.85 -3.98
N GLU A 67 -9.22 -10.13 -3.04
CA GLU A 67 -9.77 -8.80 -3.33
C GLU A 67 -8.64 -7.81 -3.66
N ILE A 68 -7.57 -7.82 -2.86
CA ILE A 68 -6.44 -6.92 -3.05
C ILE A 68 -5.67 -7.24 -4.34
N ASP A 69 -5.45 -8.51 -4.66
CA ASP A 69 -4.79 -8.93 -5.92
C ASP A 69 -5.60 -8.47 -7.13
N ARG A 70 -6.93 -8.67 -7.12
CA ARG A 70 -7.81 -8.19 -8.20
C ARG A 70 -7.72 -6.67 -8.36
N TYR A 71 -7.84 -5.95 -7.26
CA TYR A 71 -7.73 -4.49 -7.27
C TYR A 71 -6.39 -4.00 -7.81
N LEU A 72 -5.27 -4.63 -7.42
CA LEU A 72 -3.94 -4.27 -7.92
C LEU A 72 -3.75 -4.58 -9.41
N ARG A 73 -4.36 -5.65 -9.92
CA ARG A 73 -4.31 -6.01 -11.35
C ARG A 73 -5.10 -5.04 -12.23
N ASP A 74 -6.12 -4.40 -11.67
CA ASP A 74 -6.95 -3.42 -12.38
C ASP A 74 -6.28 -2.04 -12.48
N LEU A 75 -5.19 -1.80 -11.73
CA LEU A 75 -4.44 -0.54 -11.79
C LEU A 75 -3.67 -0.39 -13.11
N THR A 76 -3.83 0.76 -13.77
CA THR A 76 -3.02 1.15 -14.94
C THR A 76 -1.58 1.44 -14.52
N GLU A 77 -0.67 1.50 -15.49
CA GLU A 77 0.75 1.75 -15.19
C GLU A 77 0.98 3.10 -14.49
N GLU A 78 0.23 4.15 -14.87
CA GLU A 78 0.32 5.50 -14.30
C GLU A 78 -0.16 5.56 -12.84
N GLN A 79 -0.95 4.56 -12.42
CA GLN A 79 -1.41 4.40 -11.05
C GLN A 79 -0.40 3.68 -10.15
N TRP A 80 0.75 3.27 -10.70
CA TRP A 80 1.91 2.81 -9.95
C TRP A 80 2.95 3.90 -9.79
N HIS A 81 3.68 3.85 -8.69
CA HIS A 81 4.91 4.60 -8.48
C HIS A 81 6.12 3.71 -8.78
N HIS A 82 7.13 4.27 -9.43
CA HIS A 82 8.26 3.54 -9.96
C HIS A 82 9.56 3.94 -9.29
N VAL A 83 10.54 3.04 -9.33
CA VAL A 83 11.89 3.37 -8.89
C VAL A 83 12.46 4.48 -9.78
N GLY A 84 12.72 5.65 -9.18
CA GLY A 84 13.34 6.80 -9.84
C GLY A 84 12.40 7.97 -10.11
N ASP A 85 11.10 7.81 -9.82
CA ASP A 85 10.12 8.92 -9.76
C ASP A 85 10.34 9.84 -8.55
#